data_AF-A0A550GR22-F1
#
_entry.id   AF-A0A550GR22-F1
#
_cell.length_a   1.000
_cell.length_b   1.000
_cell.length_c   1.000
_cell.angle_alpha   90.00
_cell.angle_beta   90.00
_cell.angle_gamma   90.00
#
_symmetry.space_group_name_H-M   'P 1'
#
loop_
_entity.id
_entity.type
_entity.pdbx_description
1 polymer ?
#
loop_
_entity_poly.entity_id
_entity_poly.type
_entity_poly.pdbx_seq_one_letter_code
_entity_poly.pdbx_strand_id
1 'polypeptide(L)'
;EERMELLQHRGLVEKIEDVERSVEVTDFGRSVLPMLDSTSDARVITQLTPEMLSRGSWRGASFQRYDVNLPVPSINPGKRHFVRQIIDYIRRFWVELGFKEMTGEYMELNFWNFDALFQPQDHPARDLADTFYMKTPESGRLPDPDMVRRVKETHENGWTTGSTGWQYKWDPDLAAKNCLRTHTTSLSVNAIAKLSEDDLPAKFFSVGRVFRNETIDWNHQAEFYQTDGIVVGEGVTFANMQGYLKAYLEGLGIKRFRFRPGYFPYTEMSMEAEVWIEERGEWMELFGSGMFRPEVVKPLLGKDVPVLAWGPGFERLVMESYRIERIGELYRNDLGLLRKAKLWME
;
A
#
# COMPACT_ATOMS: atom_id res chain seq x y z
N GLU A 1 37.74 -33.13 49.31
CA GLU A 1 36.72 -33.05 48.24
C GLU A 1 37.04 -33.97 47.06
N GLU A 2 38.25 -33.95 46.50
CA GLU A 2 38.63 -34.80 45.34
C GLU A 2 38.29 -36.30 45.48
N ARG A 3 38.47 -36.91 46.67
CA ARG A 3 38.13 -38.33 46.87
C ARG A 3 36.62 -38.60 46.89
N MET A 4 35.81 -37.66 47.36
CA MET A 4 34.35 -37.79 47.37
C MET A 4 33.75 -37.60 45.98
N GLU A 5 34.31 -36.67 45.20
CA GLU A 5 33.94 -36.48 43.79
C GLU A 5 34.27 -37.72 42.95
N LEU A 6 35.41 -38.36 43.21
CA LEU A 6 35.80 -39.60 42.52
C LEU A 6 34.82 -40.76 42.80
N LEU A 7 34.27 -40.83 44.02
CA LEU A 7 33.30 -41.86 44.42
C LEU A 7 31.90 -41.59 43.86
N GLN A 8 31.49 -40.32 43.76
CA GLN A 8 30.26 -39.91 43.06
C GLN A 8 30.34 -40.21 41.56
N HIS A 9 31.44 -39.88 40.90
CA HIS A 9 31.62 -40.16 39.46
C HIS A 9 31.62 -41.67 39.15
N ARG A 10 31.99 -42.52 40.11
CA ARG A 10 31.96 -43.98 39.97
C ARG A 10 30.60 -44.60 40.31
N GLY A 11 29.59 -43.79 40.68
CA GLY A 11 28.24 -44.26 41.02
C GLY A 11 28.17 -45.07 42.32
N LEU A 12 29.17 -44.94 43.20
CA LEU A 12 29.25 -45.69 44.46
C LEU A 12 28.59 -44.96 45.64
N VAL A 13 28.24 -43.69 45.47
CA VAL A 13 27.57 -42.85 46.47
C VAL A 13 26.66 -41.86 45.78
N GLU A 14 25.47 -41.65 46.32
CA GLU A 14 24.48 -40.69 45.83
C GLU A 14 24.52 -39.42 46.69
N LYS A 15 24.60 -38.26 46.03
CA LYS A 15 24.59 -36.96 46.71
C LYS A 15 23.15 -36.51 46.86
N ILE A 16 22.66 -36.44 48.09
CA ILE A 16 21.36 -35.84 48.41
C ILE A 16 21.66 -34.47 49.02
N GLU A 17 21.30 -33.40 48.31
CA GLU A 17 21.39 -32.03 48.82
C GLU A 17 20.00 -31.60 49.30
N ASP A 18 19.83 -31.53 50.62
CA ASP A 18 18.68 -30.88 51.24
C ASP A 18 19.04 -29.41 51.54
N VAL A 19 18.24 -28.47 51.01
CA VAL A 19 18.44 -27.04 51.22
C VAL A 19 17.43 -26.54 52.26
N GLU A 20 17.90 -26.37 53.49
CA GLU A 20 17.12 -25.73 54.55
C GLU A 20 17.31 -24.21 54.48
N ARG A 21 16.21 -23.46 54.37
CA ARG A 21 16.22 -21.99 54.34
C ARG A 21 15.49 -21.46 55.55
N SER A 22 16.20 -20.75 56.42
CA SER A 22 15.62 -19.97 57.51
C SER A 22 15.52 -18.51 57.10
N VAL A 23 14.40 -17.86 57.42
CA VAL A 23 14.24 -16.42 57.30
C VAL A 23 14.13 -15.85 58.71
N GLU A 24 14.99 -14.89 59.04
CA GLU A 24 14.92 -14.14 60.29
C GLU A 24 14.77 -12.65 59.97
N VAL A 25 13.99 -11.95 60.78
CA VAL A 25 13.83 -10.50 60.68
C VAL A 25 15.15 -9.84 61.04
N THR A 26 15.67 -9.00 60.15
CA THR A 26 16.90 -8.23 60.39
C THR A 26 16.75 -7.29 61.57
N ASP A 27 17.85 -6.82 62.15
CA ASP A 27 17.82 -5.85 63.25
C ASP A 27 17.08 -4.56 62.87
N PHE A 28 17.14 -4.16 61.60
CA PHE A 28 16.32 -3.08 61.05
C PHE A 28 14.83 -3.43 61.04
N GLY A 29 14.45 -4.65 60.63
CA GLY A 29 13.07 -5.09 60.72
C GLY A 29 12.54 -5.11 62.16
N ARG A 30 13.39 -5.47 63.13
CA ARG A 30 13.06 -5.44 64.58
C ARG A 30 12.85 -4.03 65.11
N SER A 31 13.59 -3.04 64.63
CA SER A 31 13.41 -1.64 65.06
C SER A 31 12.17 -0.98 64.44
N VAL A 32 11.71 -1.44 63.27
CA VAL A 32 10.54 -0.91 62.57
C VAL A 32 9.24 -1.63 62.94
N LEU A 33 9.31 -2.88 63.42
CA LEU A 33 8.16 -3.68 63.87
C LEU A 33 7.21 -2.94 64.84
N PRO A 34 7.69 -2.27 65.91
CA PRO A 34 6.83 -1.50 66.81
C PRO A 34 6.14 -0.31 66.13
N MET A 35 6.72 0.22 65.05
CA MET A 35 6.14 1.32 64.28
C MET A 35 5.01 0.81 63.38
N LEU A 36 5.11 -0.42 62.87
CA LEU A 36 4.04 -1.08 62.11
C LEU A 36 2.83 -1.40 63.00
N ASP A 37 3.04 -1.88 64.24
CA ASP A 37 1.96 -2.13 65.20
C ASP A 37 1.19 -0.86 65.61
N SER A 38 1.85 0.31 65.56
CA SER A 38 1.22 1.61 65.82
C SER A 38 0.40 2.15 64.65
N THR A 39 0.56 1.56 63.46
CA THR A 39 -0.21 1.91 62.28
C THR A 39 -1.46 1.05 62.29
N SER A 40 -2.58 1.61 62.75
CA SER A 40 -3.89 0.95 62.67
C SER A 40 -4.04 0.26 61.32
N ASP A 41 -4.48 -1.01 61.31
CA ASP A 41 -5.03 -1.74 60.15
C ASP A 41 -6.29 -1.01 59.64
N ALA A 42 -6.15 0.25 59.22
CA ALA A 42 -7.12 0.93 58.42
C ALA A 42 -7.10 0.15 57.11
N ARG A 43 -7.97 -0.87 57.01
CA ARG A 43 -8.16 -1.69 55.82
C ARG A 43 -8.45 -0.77 54.66
N VAL A 44 -7.40 -0.37 53.95
CA VAL A 44 -7.51 0.49 52.79
C VAL A 44 -8.12 -0.35 51.68
N ILE A 45 -9.36 -0.04 51.31
CA ILE A 45 -10.03 -0.72 50.20
C ILE A 45 -9.37 -0.23 48.90
N THR A 46 -8.79 -1.17 48.14
CA THR A 46 -8.16 -0.90 46.84
C THR A 46 -9.16 -0.93 45.69
N GLN A 47 -10.07 -1.92 45.71
CA GLN A 47 -11.14 -2.08 44.73
C GLN A 47 -12.45 -2.41 45.44
N LEU A 48 -13.52 -1.70 45.07
CA LEU A 48 -14.86 -1.92 45.59
C LEU A 48 -15.48 -3.15 44.91
N THR A 49 -15.98 -4.11 45.70
CA THR A 49 -16.66 -5.30 45.16
C THR A 49 -18.18 -5.24 45.35
N PRO A 50 -18.97 -5.98 44.54
CA PRO A 50 -20.42 -6.08 44.71
C PRO A 50 -20.87 -6.55 46.11
N GLU A 51 -20.10 -7.44 46.75
CA GLU A 51 -20.38 -7.93 48.10
C GLU A 51 -20.21 -6.84 49.16
N MET A 52 -19.21 -5.97 49.00
CA MET A 52 -19.01 -4.84 49.91
C MET A 52 -20.17 -3.84 49.81
N LEU A 53 -20.64 -3.58 48.59
CA LEU A 53 -21.80 -2.72 48.31
C LEU A 53 -23.07 -3.25 48.98
N SER A 54 -23.35 -4.54 48.81
CA SER A 54 -24.56 -5.18 49.38
C SER A 54 -24.54 -5.25 50.91
N ARG A 55 -23.37 -5.49 51.53
CA ARG A 55 -23.22 -5.60 52.99
C ARG A 55 -23.00 -4.25 53.69
N GLY A 56 -22.81 -3.16 52.95
CA GLY A 56 -22.55 -1.84 53.50
C GLY A 56 -21.17 -1.67 54.17
N SER A 57 -20.28 -2.65 54.03
CA SER A 57 -18.97 -2.68 54.69
C SER A 57 -17.97 -1.65 54.17
N TRP A 58 -18.31 -0.94 53.09
CA TRP A 58 -17.54 0.17 52.54
C TRP A 58 -17.74 1.49 53.32
N ARG A 59 -18.81 1.58 54.12
CA ARG A 59 -19.13 2.80 54.87
C ARG A 59 -18.17 2.93 56.06
N GLY A 60 -17.38 4.01 56.06
CA GLY A 60 -16.37 4.27 57.09
C GLY A 60 -14.99 3.65 56.82
N ALA A 61 -14.81 2.94 55.70
CA ALA A 61 -13.52 2.46 55.27
C ALA A 61 -12.70 3.56 54.57
N SER A 62 -11.37 3.52 54.70
CA SER A 62 -10.46 4.34 53.92
C SER A 62 -10.24 3.70 52.54
N PHE A 63 -10.21 4.51 51.48
CA PHE A 63 -9.91 4.04 50.13
C PHE A 63 -8.50 4.41 49.73
N GLN A 64 -7.85 3.53 48.96
CA GLN A 64 -6.57 3.87 48.35
C GLN A 64 -6.81 5.03 47.39
N ARG A 65 -6.05 6.12 47.53
CA ARG A 65 -6.12 7.21 46.56
C ARG A 65 -5.67 6.69 45.21
N TYR A 66 -6.54 6.81 44.22
CA TYR A 66 -6.23 6.47 42.84
C TYR A 66 -5.32 7.54 42.24
N ASP A 67 -4.11 7.17 41.85
CA ASP A 67 -3.24 8.07 41.11
C ASP A 67 -3.66 8.08 39.63
N VAL A 68 -4.26 9.19 39.23
CA VAL A 68 -4.75 9.44 37.87
C VAL A 68 -3.64 9.49 36.82
N ASN A 69 -2.38 9.58 37.25
CA ASN A 69 -1.22 9.60 36.35
C ASN A 69 -0.63 8.21 36.12
N LEU A 70 -1.13 7.18 36.80
CA LEU A 70 -0.65 5.81 36.57
C LEU A 70 -0.96 5.38 35.14
N PRO A 71 0.01 4.77 34.45
CA PRO A 71 -0.21 4.24 33.12
C PRO A 71 -1.28 3.14 33.18
N VAL A 72 -2.38 3.35 32.47
CA VAL A 72 -3.43 2.34 32.32
C VAL A 72 -3.03 1.31 31.27
N PRO A 73 -3.46 0.04 31.39
CA PRO A 73 -3.27 -0.94 30.34
C PRO A 73 -3.83 -0.45 29.00
N SER A 74 -3.06 -0.58 27.94
CA SER A 74 -3.52 -0.21 26.60
C SER A 74 -4.55 -1.22 26.08
N ILE A 75 -5.70 -0.73 25.63
CA ILE A 75 -6.70 -1.54 24.92
C ILE A 75 -6.36 -1.52 23.44
N ASN A 76 -6.08 -2.69 22.86
CA ASN A 76 -5.73 -2.84 21.46
C ASN A 76 -6.87 -3.56 20.71
N PRO A 77 -7.83 -2.83 20.11
CA PRO A 77 -8.88 -3.47 19.33
C PRO A 77 -8.31 -4.09 18.06
N GLY A 78 -9.07 -5.02 17.45
CA GLY A 78 -8.75 -5.50 16.10
C GLY A 78 -8.78 -4.34 15.10
N LYS A 79 -7.75 -4.24 14.25
CA LYS A 79 -7.62 -3.18 13.25
C LYS A 79 -7.38 -3.77 11.86
N ARG A 80 -7.96 -3.15 10.83
CA ARG A 80 -7.58 -3.41 9.44
C ARG A 80 -6.20 -2.82 9.16
N HIS A 81 -5.46 -3.41 8.23
CA HIS A 81 -4.20 -2.85 7.78
C HIS A 81 -4.41 -1.42 7.23
N PHE A 82 -3.57 -0.45 7.59
CA PHE A 82 -3.76 0.96 7.23
C PHE A 82 -3.72 1.20 5.71
N VAL A 83 -2.81 0.53 4.99
CA VAL A 83 -2.80 0.52 3.50
C VAL A 83 -4.15 0.05 2.95
N ARG A 84 -4.76 -0.99 3.54
CA ARG A 84 -6.04 -1.50 3.08
C ARG A 84 -7.17 -0.50 3.29
N GLN A 85 -7.18 0.19 4.43
CA GLN A 85 -8.16 1.24 4.71
C GLN A 85 -8.09 2.38 3.69
N ILE A 86 -6.88 2.76 3.29
CA ILE A 86 -6.66 3.81 2.27
C ILE A 86 -7.10 3.33 0.88
N ILE A 87 -6.79 2.09 0.53
CA ILE A 87 -7.28 1.47 -0.72
C ILE A 87 -8.82 1.49 -0.75
N ASP A 88 -9.48 1.11 0.35
CA ASP A 88 -10.94 1.08 0.43
C ASP A 88 -11.53 2.52 0.37
N TYR A 89 -10.84 3.52 0.94
CA TYR A 89 -11.19 4.93 0.80
C TYR A 89 -11.11 5.41 -0.66
N ILE A 90 -10.00 5.13 -1.35
CA ILE A 90 -9.78 5.51 -2.75
C ILE A 90 -10.83 4.83 -3.66
N ARG A 91 -11.13 3.54 -3.41
CA ARG A 91 -12.19 2.82 -4.12
C ARG A 91 -13.54 3.52 -3.98
N ARG A 92 -13.93 3.83 -2.73
CA ARG A 92 -15.20 4.51 -2.44
C ARG A 92 -15.28 5.85 -3.17
N PHE A 93 -14.21 6.65 -3.13
CA PHE A 93 -14.15 7.95 -3.81
C PHE A 93 -14.44 7.83 -5.32
N TRP A 94 -13.76 6.91 -6.02
CA TRP A 94 -13.96 6.76 -7.47
C TRP A 94 -15.33 6.19 -7.82
N VAL A 95 -15.84 5.24 -7.02
CA VAL A 95 -17.19 4.69 -7.19
C VAL A 95 -18.26 5.77 -7.02
N GLU A 96 -18.12 6.65 -6.02
CA GLU A 96 -19.03 7.78 -5.79
C GLU A 96 -19.05 8.78 -6.97
N LEU A 97 -17.93 8.92 -7.70
CA LEU A 97 -17.85 9.70 -8.93
C LEU A 97 -18.35 8.97 -10.20
N GLY A 98 -18.88 7.74 -10.02
CA GLY A 98 -19.45 6.92 -11.08
C GLY A 98 -18.41 6.15 -11.90
N PHE A 99 -17.21 5.91 -11.36
CA PHE A 99 -16.22 5.04 -12.01
C PHE A 99 -16.48 3.57 -11.69
N LYS A 100 -16.22 2.70 -12.67
CA LYS A 100 -16.29 1.25 -12.51
C LYS A 100 -14.90 0.66 -12.23
N GLU A 101 -14.78 -0.21 -11.23
CA GLU A 101 -13.50 -0.86 -10.92
C GLU A 101 -13.13 -1.90 -12.00
N MET A 102 -11.90 -1.82 -12.49
CA MET A 102 -11.26 -2.80 -13.35
C MET A 102 -10.37 -3.71 -12.49
N THR A 103 -10.41 -5.00 -12.81
CA THR A 103 -9.57 -6.01 -12.18
C THR A 103 -8.86 -6.82 -13.26
N GLY A 104 -7.67 -7.31 -12.94
CA GLY A 104 -6.95 -8.24 -13.80
C GLY A 104 -5.85 -8.96 -13.05
N GLU A 105 -5.23 -9.90 -13.75
CA GLU A 105 -4.21 -10.79 -13.23
C GLU A 105 -2.88 -10.06 -12.97
N TYR A 106 -1.98 -10.72 -12.24
CA TYR A 106 -0.62 -10.22 -12.02
C TYR A 106 0.30 -10.49 -13.21
N MET A 107 0.12 -11.64 -13.85
CA MET A 107 0.84 -12.01 -15.06
C MET A 107 0.12 -11.40 -16.25
N GLU A 108 0.86 -10.73 -17.11
CA GLU A 108 0.33 -10.02 -18.26
C GLU A 108 1.20 -10.25 -19.48
N LEU A 109 0.61 -10.16 -20.68
CA LEU A 109 1.39 -10.18 -21.92
C LEU A 109 2.13 -8.85 -22.08
N ASN A 110 3.34 -8.90 -22.62
CA ASN A 110 4.05 -7.71 -23.10
C ASN A 110 3.20 -6.87 -24.05
N PHE A 111 2.35 -7.53 -24.84
CA PHE A 111 1.36 -6.87 -25.67
C PHE A 111 0.51 -5.87 -24.86
N TRP A 112 -0.10 -6.30 -23.75
CA TRP A 112 -0.97 -5.42 -22.94
C TRP A 112 -0.18 -4.50 -22.02
N ASN A 113 0.94 -4.98 -21.49
CA ASN A 113 1.77 -4.22 -20.57
C ASN A 113 2.55 -3.09 -21.26
N PHE A 114 2.83 -3.21 -22.56
CA PHE A 114 3.66 -2.22 -23.25
C PHE A 114 3.19 -1.90 -24.68
N ASP A 115 2.98 -2.89 -25.55
CA ASP A 115 2.76 -2.63 -26.99
C ASP A 115 1.42 -1.91 -27.25
N ALA A 116 0.36 -2.31 -26.56
CA ALA A 116 -0.97 -1.69 -26.64
C ALA A 116 -0.97 -0.24 -26.12
N LEU A 117 0.02 0.11 -25.30
CA LEU A 117 0.28 1.48 -24.85
C LEU A 117 1.20 2.24 -25.82
N PHE A 118 1.49 1.72 -27.01
CA PHE A 118 2.39 2.38 -27.97
C PHE A 118 3.82 2.65 -27.43
N GLN A 119 4.23 1.97 -26.35
CA GLN A 119 5.61 2.04 -25.87
C GLN A 119 6.51 1.18 -26.77
N PRO A 120 7.65 1.67 -27.28
CA PRO A 120 8.43 0.92 -28.26
C PRO A 120 9.12 -0.32 -27.66
N GLN A 121 9.44 -1.31 -28.50
CA GLN A 121 9.98 -2.61 -28.07
C GLN A 121 11.43 -2.56 -27.54
N ASP A 122 12.18 -1.51 -27.89
CA ASP A 122 13.54 -1.23 -27.42
C ASP A 122 13.59 -0.28 -26.20
N HIS A 123 12.43 0.02 -25.61
CA HIS A 123 12.35 0.94 -24.48
C HIS A 123 13.05 0.35 -23.22
N PRO A 124 13.89 1.12 -22.50
CA PRO A 124 14.64 0.63 -21.33
C PRO A 124 13.78 -0.05 -20.27
N ALA A 125 12.59 0.48 -19.96
CA ALA A 125 11.66 -0.16 -19.02
C ALA A 125 11.26 -1.61 -19.37
N ARG A 126 11.48 -2.08 -20.61
CA ARG A 126 11.27 -3.48 -21.01
C ARG A 126 12.50 -4.36 -20.74
N ASP A 127 13.62 -3.80 -20.30
CA ASP A 127 14.81 -4.57 -20.00
C ASP A 127 14.62 -5.46 -18.77
N LEU A 128 15.43 -6.52 -18.70
CA LEU A 128 15.47 -7.43 -17.55
C LEU A 128 15.82 -6.72 -16.24
N ALA A 129 16.47 -5.54 -16.33
CA ALA A 129 16.80 -4.71 -15.18
C ALA A 129 15.56 -4.03 -14.55
N ASP A 130 14.47 -3.86 -15.30
CA ASP A 130 13.29 -3.11 -14.85
C ASP A 130 12.04 -3.99 -14.75
N THR A 131 11.95 -5.05 -15.55
CA THR A 131 10.75 -5.90 -15.65
C THR A 131 11.00 -7.35 -15.26
N PHE A 132 10.10 -7.91 -14.44
CA PHE A 132 10.10 -9.34 -14.13
C PHE A 132 9.43 -10.15 -15.25
N TYR A 133 10.25 -10.82 -16.06
CA TYR A 133 9.76 -11.75 -17.08
C TYR A 133 9.51 -13.15 -16.52
N MET A 134 8.48 -13.79 -17.06
CA MET A 134 8.10 -15.14 -16.61
C MET A 134 8.98 -16.20 -17.28
N LYS A 135 9.50 -17.13 -16.50
CA LYS A 135 10.11 -18.36 -17.03
C LYS A 135 9.05 -19.41 -17.39
N THR A 136 7.96 -19.47 -16.64
CA THR A 136 6.88 -20.44 -16.85
C THR A 136 5.53 -19.83 -16.46
N PRO A 137 4.57 -19.73 -17.40
CA PRO A 137 4.74 -19.84 -18.85
C PRO A 137 5.53 -18.65 -19.41
N GLU A 138 6.52 -18.89 -20.29
CA GLU A 138 7.33 -17.82 -20.90
C GLU A 138 6.51 -16.95 -21.87
N SER A 139 5.64 -17.57 -22.66
CA SER A 139 4.80 -16.89 -23.64
C SER A 139 3.34 -17.28 -23.49
N GLY A 140 2.44 -16.40 -23.91
CA GLY A 140 1.01 -16.64 -23.95
C GLY A 140 0.45 -16.46 -25.37
N ARG A 141 -0.89 -16.46 -25.45
CA ARG A 141 -1.60 -16.28 -26.71
C ARG A 141 -1.95 -14.81 -26.89
N LEU A 142 -1.48 -14.21 -27.98
CA LEU A 142 -1.87 -12.85 -28.37
C LEU A 142 -3.41 -12.75 -28.54
N PRO A 143 -3.98 -11.55 -28.31
CA PRO A 143 -5.41 -11.33 -28.40
C PRO A 143 -5.89 -11.35 -29.86
N ASP A 144 -7.04 -10.72 -30.13
CA ASP A 144 -7.65 -10.64 -31.46
C ASP A 144 -6.60 -10.31 -32.57
N PRO A 145 -6.46 -11.16 -33.60
CA PRO A 145 -5.44 -10.98 -34.64
C PRO A 145 -5.55 -9.64 -35.39
N ASP A 146 -6.77 -9.13 -35.59
CA ASP A 146 -6.96 -7.85 -36.29
C ASP A 146 -6.49 -6.69 -35.43
N MET A 147 -6.76 -6.71 -34.12
CA MET A 147 -6.21 -5.73 -33.18
C MET A 147 -4.69 -5.79 -33.11
N VAL A 148 -4.11 -6.99 -33.05
CA VAL A 148 -2.64 -7.17 -33.06
C VAL A 148 -2.03 -6.59 -34.34
N ARG A 149 -2.67 -6.81 -35.49
CA ARG A 149 -2.26 -6.22 -36.78
C ARG A 149 -2.32 -4.70 -36.74
N ARG A 150 -3.39 -4.10 -36.19
CA ARG A 150 -3.51 -2.64 -36.06
C ARG A 150 -2.44 -2.06 -35.14
N VAL A 151 -2.15 -2.71 -34.00
CA VAL A 151 -1.07 -2.29 -33.10
C VAL A 151 0.28 -2.37 -33.81
N LYS A 152 0.57 -3.49 -34.47
CA LYS A 152 1.78 -3.66 -35.28
C LYS A 152 1.95 -2.54 -36.31
N GLU A 153 0.96 -2.33 -37.18
CA GLU A 153 1.02 -1.28 -38.21
C GLU A 153 1.20 0.11 -37.57
N THR A 154 0.53 0.38 -36.46
CA THR A 154 0.69 1.64 -35.71
C THR A 154 2.13 1.83 -35.23
N HIS A 155 2.78 0.80 -34.69
CA HIS A 155 4.18 0.83 -34.27
C HIS A 155 5.15 1.02 -35.44
N GLU A 156 4.95 0.29 -36.53
CA GLU A 156 5.90 0.28 -37.65
C GLU A 156 5.81 1.57 -38.50
N ASN A 157 4.60 2.03 -38.83
CA ASN A 157 4.37 3.10 -39.80
C ASN A 157 3.28 4.11 -39.41
N GLY A 158 2.76 4.05 -38.19
CA GLY A 158 1.73 4.96 -37.69
C GLY A 158 0.31 4.67 -38.17
N TRP A 159 0.10 3.71 -39.07
CA TRP A 159 -1.22 3.27 -39.53
C TRP A 159 -2.14 4.45 -39.96
N THR A 160 -3.34 4.57 -39.36
CA THR A 160 -4.34 5.62 -39.65
C THR A 160 -4.30 6.78 -38.66
N THR A 161 -3.26 6.82 -37.81
CA THR A 161 -3.17 7.78 -36.70
C THR A 161 -2.76 9.18 -37.17
N GLY A 162 -2.03 9.27 -38.28
CA GLY A 162 -1.35 10.48 -38.73
C GLY A 162 0.09 10.61 -38.22
N SER A 163 0.51 9.68 -37.35
CA SER A 163 1.88 9.52 -36.87
C SER A 163 2.77 8.84 -37.92
N THR A 164 4.09 8.97 -37.78
CA THR A 164 5.07 8.18 -38.56
C THR A 164 5.33 6.80 -37.94
N GLY A 165 4.77 6.53 -36.76
CA GLY A 165 5.15 5.36 -35.95
C GLY A 165 6.58 5.48 -35.42
N TRP A 166 7.08 4.37 -34.89
CA TRP A 166 8.45 4.26 -34.38
C TRP A 166 9.46 3.84 -35.45
N GLN A 167 9.01 3.43 -36.65
CA GLN A 167 9.87 3.11 -37.80
C GLN A 167 10.86 1.95 -37.54
N TYR A 168 10.49 1.02 -36.67
CA TYR A 168 11.18 -0.27 -36.51
C TYR A 168 10.28 -1.42 -37.00
N LYS A 169 10.83 -2.64 -37.00
CA LYS A 169 10.06 -3.86 -37.31
C LYS A 169 9.52 -4.46 -36.01
N TRP A 170 8.21 -4.51 -35.87
CA TRP A 170 7.57 -5.00 -34.65
C TRP A 170 7.60 -6.53 -34.58
N ASP A 171 8.06 -7.05 -33.44
CA ASP A 171 8.22 -8.48 -33.20
C ASP A 171 7.02 -9.07 -32.41
N PRO A 172 6.21 -9.95 -33.02
CA PRO A 172 5.11 -10.63 -32.31
C PRO A 172 5.58 -11.55 -31.18
N ASP A 173 6.77 -12.13 -31.28
CA ASP A 173 7.26 -13.06 -30.27
C ASP A 173 7.61 -12.32 -28.97
N LEU A 174 8.16 -11.10 -29.08
CA LEU A 174 8.36 -10.22 -27.93
C LEU A 174 7.05 -9.80 -27.28
N ALA A 175 6.03 -9.51 -28.07
CA ALA A 175 4.70 -9.13 -27.56
C ALA A 175 3.98 -10.30 -26.87
N ALA A 176 4.26 -11.54 -27.30
CA ALA A 176 3.69 -12.75 -26.73
C ALA A 176 4.35 -13.18 -25.41
N LYS A 177 5.50 -12.61 -25.02
CA LYS A 177 6.15 -12.92 -23.73
C LYS A 177 5.32 -12.45 -22.55
N ASN A 178 5.33 -13.23 -21.48
CA ASN A 178 4.67 -12.89 -20.22
C ASN A 178 5.64 -12.15 -19.29
N CYS A 179 5.11 -11.14 -18.60
CA CYS A 179 5.77 -10.47 -17.49
C CYS A 179 4.82 -10.37 -16.29
N LEU A 180 5.36 -10.04 -15.12
CA LEU A 180 4.53 -9.46 -14.06
C LEU A 180 4.23 -8.01 -14.42
N ARG A 181 2.96 -7.62 -14.35
CA ARG A 181 2.53 -6.27 -14.75
C ARG A 181 3.32 -5.19 -14.01
N THR A 182 3.86 -4.24 -14.75
CA THR A 182 4.72 -3.17 -14.20
C THR A 182 3.95 -1.94 -13.76
N HIS A 183 2.71 -1.81 -14.25
CA HIS A 183 1.77 -0.76 -13.94
C HIS A 183 0.33 -1.22 -14.21
N THR A 184 -0.65 -0.59 -13.57
CA THR A 184 -2.08 -0.91 -13.78
C THR A 184 -2.64 -0.37 -15.10
N THR A 185 -1.89 0.44 -15.85
CA THR A 185 -2.28 0.95 -17.18
C THR A 185 -2.56 -0.13 -18.21
N SER A 186 -2.00 -1.34 -18.02
CA SER A 186 -2.33 -2.50 -18.84
C SER A 186 -3.81 -2.92 -18.69
N LEU A 187 -4.38 -2.77 -17.49
CA LEU A 187 -5.79 -3.02 -17.23
C LEU A 187 -6.68 -2.00 -17.95
N SER A 188 -6.23 -0.74 -18.02
CA SER A 188 -6.92 0.34 -18.72
C SER A 188 -7.03 0.08 -20.22
N VAL A 189 -5.93 -0.27 -20.90
CA VAL A 189 -5.98 -0.61 -22.34
C VAL A 189 -6.75 -1.90 -22.60
N ASN A 190 -6.67 -2.89 -21.70
CA ASN A 190 -7.46 -4.10 -21.79
C ASN A 190 -8.97 -3.82 -21.67
N ALA A 191 -9.37 -2.91 -20.78
CA ALA A 191 -10.76 -2.48 -20.65
C ALA A 191 -11.23 -1.70 -21.88
N ILE A 192 -10.42 -0.77 -22.39
CA ILE A 192 -10.71 0.00 -23.62
C ILE A 192 -10.95 -0.95 -24.80
N ALA A 193 -10.09 -1.96 -24.98
CA ALA A 193 -10.22 -2.93 -26.06
C ALA A 193 -11.53 -3.76 -26.04
N LYS A 194 -12.27 -3.74 -24.92
CA LYS A 194 -13.54 -4.44 -24.75
C LYS A 194 -14.76 -3.53 -24.92
N LEU A 195 -14.56 -2.22 -25.11
CA LEU A 195 -15.65 -1.26 -25.28
C LEU A 195 -16.22 -1.29 -26.69
N SER A 196 -17.53 -1.14 -26.79
CA SER A 196 -18.26 -0.81 -28.01
C SER A 196 -18.65 0.67 -28.02
N GLU A 197 -19.22 1.15 -29.13
CA GLU A 197 -19.70 2.54 -29.22
C GLU A 197 -20.83 2.83 -28.22
N ASP A 198 -21.69 1.85 -27.96
CA ASP A 198 -22.83 1.97 -27.03
C ASP A 198 -22.39 2.07 -25.56
N ASP A 199 -21.15 1.70 -25.24
CA ASP A 199 -20.59 1.79 -23.89
C ASP A 199 -20.07 3.21 -23.56
N LEU A 200 -20.03 4.12 -24.54
CA LEU A 200 -19.45 5.45 -24.36
C LEU A 200 -20.50 6.50 -23.93
N PRO A 201 -20.16 7.42 -23.00
CA PRO A 201 -18.88 7.56 -22.32
C PRO A 201 -18.70 6.56 -21.18
N ALA A 202 -17.46 6.12 -20.96
CA ALA A 202 -17.11 5.15 -19.93
C ALA A 202 -16.07 5.71 -18.95
N LYS A 203 -16.18 5.32 -17.67
CA LYS A 203 -15.27 5.72 -16.60
C LYS A 203 -14.80 4.49 -15.85
N PHE A 204 -13.49 4.32 -15.75
CA PHE A 204 -12.91 3.17 -15.08
C PHE A 204 -11.79 3.56 -14.14
N PHE A 205 -11.63 2.80 -13.07
CA PHE A 205 -10.48 2.92 -12.19
C PHE A 205 -9.98 1.54 -11.80
N SER A 206 -8.75 1.43 -11.32
CA SER A 206 -8.22 0.20 -10.74
C SER A 206 -7.34 0.52 -9.54
N VAL A 207 -7.28 -0.44 -8.60
CA VAL A 207 -6.30 -0.43 -7.52
C VAL A 207 -5.66 -1.81 -7.49
N GLY A 208 -4.40 -1.89 -7.90
CA GLY A 208 -3.74 -3.16 -8.16
C GLY A 208 -2.29 -3.15 -7.72
N ARG A 209 -1.81 -4.30 -7.27
CA ARG A 209 -0.39 -4.51 -7.02
C ARG A 209 0.38 -4.64 -8.34
N VAL A 210 1.51 -3.98 -8.45
CA VAL A 210 2.39 -3.97 -9.62
C VAL A 210 3.80 -4.37 -9.20
N PHE A 211 4.61 -4.75 -10.17
CA PHE A 211 5.91 -5.37 -9.93
C PHE A 211 6.98 -4.74 -10.81
N ARG A 212 8.09 -4.31 -10.21
CA ARG A 212 9.24 -3.74 -10.94
C ARG A 212 10.53 -4.34 -10.40
N ASN A 213 11.45 -4.69 -11.28
CA ASN A 213 12.73 -5.27 -10.90
C ASN A 213 13.73 -4.19 -10.44
N GLU A 214 13.25 -3.21 -9.69
CA GLU A 214 14.09 -2.13 -9.19
C GLU A 214 14.86 -2.57 -7.94
N THR A 215 16.03 -1.96 -7.71
CA THR A 215 16.80 -2.22 -6.50
C THR A 215 16.02 -1.73 -5.29
N ILE A 216 15.77 -2.63 -4.34
CA ILE A 216 15.03 -2.30 -3.11
C ILE A 216 15.84 -1.31 -2.28
N ASP A 217 15.27 -0.13 -2.02
CA ASP A 217 15.89 0.89 -1.19
C ASP A 217 14.91 1.48 -0.16
N TRP A 218 15.01 2.77 0.15
CA TRP A 218 14.12 3.45 1.09
C TRP A 218 12.81 3.92 0.41
N ASN A 219 12.83 4.20 -0.89
CA ASN A 219 11.71 4.66 -1.71
C ASN A 219 11.19 3.63 -2.72
N HIS A 220 11.99 2.63 -3.06
CA HIS A 220 11.68 1.65 -4.09
C HIS A 220 11.47 0.26 -3.46
N GLN A 221 10.43 -0.42 -3.93
CA GLN A 221 10.11 -1.79 -3.57
C GLN A 221 9.76 -2.56 -4.83
N ALA A 222 10.12 -3.85 -4.86
CA ALA A 222 9.87 -4.71 -6.01
C ALA A 222 8.38 -4.94 -6.29
N GLU A 223 7.53 -4.82 -5.27
CA GLU A 223 6.08 -4.88 -5.38
C GLU A 223 5.44 -3.75 -4.57
N PHE A 224 4.45 -3.09 -5.16
CA PHE A 224 3.79 -1.94 -4.56
C PHE A 224 2.40 -1.75 -5.19
N TYR A 225 1.53 -0.94 -4.59
CA TYR A 225 0.19 -0.70 -5.11
C TYR A 225 0.14 0.54 -5.97
N GLN A 226 -0.40 0.40 -7.17
CA GLN A 226 -0.69 1.50 -8.08
C GLN A 226 -2.21 1.63 -8.25
N THR A 227 -2.66 2.87 -8.36
CA THR A 227 -4.02 3.16 -8.82
C THR A 227 -3.96 3.75 -10.22
N ASP A 228 -4.98 3.48 -11.01
CA ASP A 228 -5.11 4.04 -12.36
C ASP A 228 -6.57 4.40 -12.61
N GLY A 229 -6.79 5.42 -13.43
CA GLY A 229 -8.11 5.96 -13.74
C GLY A 229 -8.17 6.42 -15.18
N ILE A 230 -9.23 6.02 -15.88
CA ILE A 230 -9.50 6.46 -17.25
C ILE A 230 -10.93 6.96 -17.44
N VAL A 231 -11.07 7.92 -18.37
CA VAL A 231 -12.37 8.39 -18.86
C VAL A 231 -12.31 8.42 -20.38
N VAL A 232 -13.22 7.68 -21.01
CA VAL A 232 -13.31 7.52 -22.47
C VAL A 232 -14.58 8.21 -22.95
N GLY A 233 -14.48 9.13 -23.92
CA GLY A 233 -15.67 9.70 -24.55
C GLY A 233 -15.41 10.82 -25.54
N GLU A 234 -16.29 10.99 -26.52
CA GLU A 234 -16.09 11.96 -27.62
C GLU A 234 -16.05 13.43 -27.15
N GLY A 235 -16.73 13.74 -26.04
CA GLY A 235 -16.80 15.10 -25.49
C GLY A 235 -15.79 15.39 -24.38
N VAL A 236 -14.86 14.48 -24.07
CA VAL A 236 -13.95 14.69 -22.93
C VAL A 236 -12.71 15.48 -23.35
N THR A 237 -12.28 16.38 -22.46
CA THR A 237 -11.20 17.33 -22.71
C THR A 237 -10.17 17.30 -21.59
N PHE A 238 -8.99 17.84 -21.86
CA PHE A 238 -7.94 18.04 -20.85
C PHE A 238 -8.44 18.81 -19.61
N ALA A 239 -9.34 19.78 -19.78
CA ALA A 239 -9.95 20.51 -18.67
C ALA A 239 -10.81 19.61 -17.76
N ASN A 240 -11.50 18.61 -18.33
CA ASN A 240 -12.23 17.63 -17.53
C ASN A 240 -11.28 16.79 -16.68
N MET A 241 -10.12 16.40 -17.22
CA MET A 241 -9.08 15.67 -16.47
C MET A 241 -8.59 16.46 -15.28
N GLN A 242 -8.25 17.74 -15.48
CA GLN A 242 -7.84 18.63 -14.39
C GLN A 242 -8.94 18.75 -13.32
N GLY A 243 -10.21 18.77 -13.71
CA GLY A 243 -11.35 18.75 -12.79
C GLY A 243 -11.40 17.49 -11.93
N TYR A 244 -11.30 16.30 -12.52
CA TYR A 244 -11.28 15.03 -11.78
C TYR A 244 -10.09 14.95 -10.81
N LEU A 245 -8.90 15.34 -11.27
CA LEU A 245 -7.69 15.28 -10.46
C LEU A 245 -7.69 16.31 -9.32
N LYS A 246 -8.23 17.51 -9.57
CA LYS A 246 -8.48 18.50 -8.52
C LYS A 246 -9.43 17.93 -7.46
N ALA A 247 -10.55 17.35 -7.86
CA ALA A 247 -11.51 16.76 -6.93
C ALA A 247 -10.89 15.61 -6.12
N TYR A 248 -10.04 14.79 -6.75
CA TYR A 248 -9.32 13.70 -6.07
C TYR A 248 -8.35 14.22 -5.01
N LEU A 249 -7.52 15.21 -5.36
CA LEU A 249 -6.56 15.81 -4.42
C LEU A 249 -7.27 16.51 -3.25
N GLU A 250 -8.33 17.27 -3.54
CA GLU A 250 -9.15 17.92 -2.52
C GLU A 250 -9.87 16.89 -1.63
N GLY A 251 -10.36 15.79 -2.21
CA GLY A 251 -10.97 14.67 -1.49
C GLY A 251 -10.00 14.01 -0.51
N LEU A 252 -8.73 13.85 -0.88
CA LEU A 252 -7.66 13.39 0.01
C LEU A 252 -7.27 14.42 1.09
N GLY A 253 -7.87 15.60 1.11
CA GLY A 253 -7.57 16.68 2.05
C GLY A 253 -6.33 17.50 1.69
N ILE A 254 -5.81 17.37 0.46
CA ILE A 254 -4.61 18.07 0.00
C ILE A 254 -5.00 19.48 -0.45
N LYS A 255 -4.46 20.49 0.24
CA LYS A 255 -4.83 21.90 0.02
C LYS A 255 -3.93 22.66 -0.95
N ARG A 256 -2.67 22.23 -1.08
CA ARG A 256 -1.65 22.92 -1.88
C ARG A 256 -1.06 21.94 -2.88
N PHE A 257 -1.54 22.02 -4.11
CA PHE A 257 -1.07 21.21 -5.23
C PHE A 257 -0.94 22.07 -6.49
N ARG A 258 -0.13 21.61 -7.43
CA ARG A 258 0.01 22.22 -8.76
C ARG A 258 0.14 21.14 -9.83
N PHE A 259 -0.21 21.49 -11.06
CA PHE A 259 0.03 20.66 -12.23
C PHE A 259 1.14 21.28 -13.07
N ARG A 260 2.12 20.47 -13.48
CA ARG A 260 3.17 20.88 -14.42
C ARG A 260 3.18 19.97 -15.64
N PRO A 261 3.61 20.45 -16.81
CA PRO A 261 3.85 19.57 -17.95
C PRO A 261 4.81 18.43 -17.59
N GLY A 262 4.49 17.23 -18.07
CA GLY A 262 5.30 16.03 -17.92
C GLY A 262 5.45 15.32 -19.27
N TYR A 263 6.16 14.20 -19.29
CA TYR A 263 6.27 13.36 -20.49
C TYR A 263 6.04 11.89 -20.12
N PHE A 264 5.10 11.25 -20.81
CA PHE A 264 4.88 9.81 -20.74
C PHE A 264 4.71 9.29 -22.18
N PRO A 265 5.29 8.13 -22.55
CA PRO A 265 5.29 7.65 -23.93
C PRO A 265 3.90 7.48 -24.55
N TYR A 266 2.92 7.12 -23.72
CA TYR A 266 1.57 6.73 -24.14
C TYR A 266 0.52 7.84 -23.99
N THR A 267 0.93 9.05 -23.55
CA THR A 267 0.03 10.21 -23.46
C THR A 267 0.56 11.43 -24.21
N GLU A 268 -0.36 12.21 -24.75
CA GLU A 268 -0.18 13.59 -25.16
C GLU A 268 -0.85 14.54 -24.16
N MET A 269 -0.46 15.83 -24.18
CA MET A 269 -0.86 16.81 -23.15
C MET A 269 -0.64 16.26 -21.73
N SER A 270 0.54 15.67 -21.53
CA SER A 270 0.93 15.02 -20.28
C SER A 270 1.21 16.04 -19.18
N MET A 271 0.76 15.74 -17.96
CA MET A 271 1.04 16.55 -16.78
C MET A 271 1.31 15.71 -15.54
N GLU A 272 2.13 16.25 -14.66
CA GLU A 272 2.43 15.70 -13.34
C GLU A 272 1.78 16.57 -12.27
N ALA A 273 1.18 15.91 -11.27
CA ALA A 273 0.65 16.55 -10.08
C ALA A 273 1.72 16.58 -8.99
N GLU A 274 1.97 17.76 -8.44
CA GLU A 274 2.87 17.95 -7.31
C GLU A 274 2.10 18.50 -6.12
N VAL A 275 2.47 18.06 -4.92
CA VAL A 275 1.88 18.48 -3.65
C VAL A 275 2.93 19.15 -2.77
N TRP A 276 2.55 20.18 -2.05
CA TRP A 276 3.45 20.89 -1.15
C TRP A 276 3.51 20.19 0.22
N ILE A 277 4.70 19.80 0.65
CA ILE A 277 4.95 19.18 1.95
C ILE A 277 5.41 20.24 2.93
N GLU A 278 4.53 20.68 3.83
CA GLU A 278 4.84 21.77 4.78
C GLU A 278 5.98 21.43 5.74
N GLU A 279 6.10 20.17 6.16
CA GLU A 279 7.17 19.73 7.09
C GLU A 279 8.57 19.86 6.47
N ARG A 280 8.67 19.73 5.14
CA ARG A 280 9.94 19.78 4.38
C ARG A 280 10.15 21.10 3.63
N GLY A 281 9.09 21.87 3.40
CA GLY A 281 9.13 23.09 2.62
C GLY A 281 9.45 22.86 1.14
N GLU A 282 9.02 21.73 0.57
CA GLU A 282 9.30 21.35 -0.82
C GLU A 282 8.06 20.84 -1.57
N TRP A 283 8.12 20.89 -2.91
CA TRP A 283 7.15 20.24 -3.78
C TRP A 283 7.55 18.78 -4.00
N MET A 284 6.60 17.87 -3.77
CA MET A 284 6.77 16.44 -4.01
C MET A 284 5.90 16.00 -5.18
N GLU A 285 6.49 15.32 -6.14
CA GLU A 285 5.75 14.66 -7.23
C GLU A 285 4.89 13.54 -6.68
N LEU A 286 3.60 13.56 -7.03
CA LEU A 286 2.63 12.59 -6.58
C LEU A 286 2.24 11.61 -7.68
N PHE A 287 1.87 12.08 -8.87
CA PHE A 287 1.51 11.21 -9.99
C PHE A 287 1.52 11.88 -11.36
N GLY A 288 1.63 11.04 -12.39
CA GLY A 288 1.46 11.38 -13.79
C GLY A 288 0.02 11.24 -14.28
N SER A 289 -0.32 12.04 -15.29
CA SER A 289 -1.60 12.02 -16.00
C SER A 289 -1.44 12.56 -17.42
N GLY A 290 -2.40 12.29 -18.28
CA GLY A 290 -2.40 12.79 -19.66
C GLY A 290 -3.57 12.25 -20.47
N MET A 291 -3.67 12.69 -21.72
CA MET A 291 -4.61 12.12 -22.67
C MET A 291 -3.92 11.01 -23.45
N PHE A 292 -4.48 9.80 -23.56
CA PHE A 292 -3.83 8.78 -24.38
C PHE A 292 -3.68 9.25 -25.82
N ARG A 293 -2.54 8.92 -26.41
CA ARG A 293 -2.26 9.29 -27.78
C ARG A 293 -3.20 8.55 -28.75
N PRO A 294 -3.47 9.08 -29.93
CA PRO A 294 -4.24 8.37 -30.96
C PRO A 294 -3.64 7.01 -31.33
N GLU A 295 -2.32 6.83 -31.22
CA GLU A 295 -1.64 5.55 -31.47
C GLU A 295 -1.94 4.47 -30.43
N VAL A 296 -2.48 4.84 -29.27
CA VAL A 296 -3.01 3.90 -28.27
C VAL A 296 -4.48 3.61 -28.57
N VAL A 297 -5.28 4.66 -28.81
CA VAL A 297 -6.75 4.52 -28.86
C VAL A 297 -7.24 3.90 -30.16
N LYS A 298 -6.81 4.43 -31.31
CA LYS A 298 -7.28 3.98 -32.64
C LYS A 298 -7.10 2.48 -32.87
N PRO A 299 -5.94 1.84 -32.58
CA PRO A 299 -5.82 0.41 -32.82
C PRO A 299 -6.70 -0.44 -31.89
N LEU A 300 -7.07 0.06 -30.71
CA LEU A 300 -7.93 -0.67 -29.77
C LEU A 300 -9.42 -0.52 -30.12
N LEU A 301 -9.90 0.70 -30.40
CA LEU A 301 -11.31 0.99 -30.67
C LEU A 301 -11.68 1.00 -32.16
N GLY A 302 -10.70 1.05 -33.07
CA GLY A 302 -10.92 1.25 -34.50
C GLY A 302 -11.24 2.70 -34.90
N LYS A 303 -11.48 3.58 -33.92
CA LYS A 303 -11.69 5.02 -34.11
C LYS A 303 -10.94 5.82 -33.05
N ASP A 304 -10.74 7.10 -33.32
CA ASP A 304 -10.11 8.03 -32.38
C ASP A 304 -11.16 8.55 -31.41
N VAL A 305 -11.01 8.24 -30.11
CA VAL A 305 -11.87 8.76 -29.05
C VAL A 305 -10.97 9.31 -27.96
N PRO A 306 -11.18 10.55 -27.48
CA PRO A 306 -10.38 11.07 -26.38
C PRO A 306 -10.47 10.15 -25.14
N VAL A 307 -9.29 9.81 -24.59
CA VAL A 307 -9.17 9.07 -23.34
C VAL A 307 -8.30 9.86 -22.38
N LEU A 308 -8.88 10.26 -21.25
CA LEU A 308 -8.14 10.84 -20.13
C LEU A 308 -7.60 9.70 -19.28
N ALA A 309 -6.35 9.80 -18.80
CA ALA A 309 -5.72 8.78 -17.98
C ALA A 309 -4.87 9.40 -16.85
N TRP A 310 -4.83 8.75 -15.69
CA TRP A 310 -3.98 9.17 -14.56
C TRP A 310 -3.65 7.99 -13.65
N GLY A 311 -2.43 7.98 -13.09
CA GLY A 311 -1.95 6.88 -12.27
C GLY A 311 -1.50 7.30 -10.87
N PRO A 312 -2.40 7.56 -9.91
CA PRO A 312 -2.01 8.00 -8.58
C PRO A 312 -1.24 6.93 -7.81
N GLY A 313 0.01 7.23 -7.46
CA GLY A 313 0.67 6.58 -6.34
C GLY A 313 0.10 7.15 -5.04
N PHE A 314 -0.33 6.30 -4.11
CA PHE A 314 -0.82 6.76 -2.80
C PHE A 314 0.17 6.45 -1.67
N GLU A 315 1.15 5.57 -1.91
CA GLU A 315 2.10 5.09 -0.89
C GLU A 315 2.93 6.22 -0.29
N ARG A 316 3.40 7.15 -1.11
CA ARG A 316 4.13 8.34 -0.64
C ARG A 316 3.28 9.17 0.33
N LEU A 317 1.98 9.32 0.07
CA LEU A 317 1.07 10.01 0.98
C LEU A 317 0.85 9.23 2.28
N VAL A 318 0.79 7.89 2.20
CA VAL A 318 0.69 7.04 3.38
C VAL A 318 1.94 7.17 4.23
N MET A 319 3.12 7.09 3.62
CA MET A 319 4.41 7.22 4.29
C MET A 319 4.49 8.54 5.06
N GLU A 320 4.15 9.64 4.40
CA GLU A 320 4.14 10.96 5.02
C GLU A 320 3.12 11.03 6.18
N SER A 321 1.90 10.56 5.96
CA SER A 321 0.82 10.61 6.97
C SER A 321 1.09 9.78 8.22
N TYR A 322 1.79 8.66 8.06
CA TYR A 322 2.12 7.74 9.15
C TYR A 322 3.56 7.90 9.67
N ARG A 323 4.33 8.87 9.12
CA ARG A 323 5.74 9.11 9.43
C ARG A 323 6.59 7.85 9.29
N ILE A 324 6.38 7.15 8.18
CA ILE A 324 7.12 5.94 7.81
C ILE A 324 8.24 6.35 6.87
N GLU A 325 9.48 6.04 7.24
CA GLU A 325 10.66 6.48 6.50
C GLU A 325 10.97 5.58 5.29
N ARG A 326 10.59 4.29 5.37
CA ARG A 326 10.92 3.30 4.34
C ARG A 326 9.65 2.66 3.77
N ILE A 327 9.52 2.64 2.46
CA ILE A 327 8.32 2.09 1.79
C ILE A 327 8.05 0.63 2.17
N GLY A 328 9.10 -0.18 2.36
CA GLY A 328 8.97 -1.58 2.78
C GLY A 328 8.35 -1.79 4.17
N GLU A 329 8.31 -0.77 5.02
CA GLU A 329 7.63 -0.83 6.31
C GLU A 329 6.10 -0.76 6.17
N LEU A 330 5.59 -0.23 5.04
CA LEU A 330 4.16 -0.25 4.74
C LEU A 330 3.61 -1.67 4.65
N TYR A 331 4.44 -2.64 4.24
CA TYR A 331 4.03 -4.01 3.94
C TYR A 331 4.58 -5.04 4.92
N ARG A 332 5.36 -4.59 5.90
CA ARG A 332 5.90 -5.47 6.94
C ARG A 332 4.79 -5.83 7.93
N ASN A 333 4.80 -7.08 8.40
CA ASN A 333 3.91 -7.55 9.47
C ASN A 333 4.32 -6.99 10.86
N ASP A 334 4.36 -5.67 11.00
CA ASP A 334 4.66 -4.98 12.26
C ASP A 334 3.37 -4.70 13.06
N LEU A 335 3.10 -5.55 14.05
CA LEU A 335 1.95 -5.41 14.94
C LEU A 335 2.05 -4.15 15.82
N GLY A 336 3.25 -3.68 16.13
CA GLY A 336 3.48 -2.46 16.89
C GLY A 336 3.03 -1.23 16.12
N LEU A 337 3.41 -1.14 14.84
CA LEU A 337 2.94 -0.10 13.92
C LEU A 337 1.41 -0.14 13.79
N LEU A 338 0.84 -1.32 13.56
CA LEU A 338 -0.62 -1.47 13.43
C LEU A 338 -1.36 -1.04 14.71
N ARG A 339 -0.83 -1.37 15.89
CA ARG A 339 -1.40 -0.94 17.18
C ARG A 339 -1.30 0.57 17.39
N LYS A 340 -0.20 1.20 16.97
CA LYS A 340 0.00 2.67 17.06
C LYS A 340 -0.76 3.46 16.00
N ALA A 341 -1.04 2.85 14.84
CA ALA A 341 -1.78 3.46 13.76
C ALA A 341 -3.13 4.01 14.27
N LYS A 342 -3.42 5.28 13.94
CA LYS A 342 -4.69 5.90 14.30
C LYS A 342 -5.83 5.09 13.70
N LEU A 343 -6.89 4.90 14.49
CA LEU A 343 -8.11 4.27 13.99
C LEU A 343 -8.77 5.27 13.04
N TRP A 344 -8.92 4.91 11.77
CA TRP A 344 -9.73 5.71 10.87
C TRP A 344 -11.19 5.44 11.23
N MET A 345 -11.92 6.49 11.61
CA MET A 345 -13.36 6.37 11.78
C MET A 345 -13.96 6.38 10.36
N GLU A 346 -14.69 5.30 10.02
CA GLU A 346 -15.31 5.07 8.70
C GLU A 346 -16.29 6.17 8.28
#